data_AF-A0A7Y5WVT2-F1
#
_entry.id   AF-A0A7Y5WVT2-F1
#
_cell.length_a   1.000
_cell.length_b   1.000
_cell.length_c   1.000
_cell.angle_alpha   90.00
_cell.angle_beta   90.00
_cell.angle_gamma   90.00
#
_symmetry.space_group_name_H-M   'P 1'
#
loop_
_entity.id
_entity.type
_entity.pdbx_description
1 polymer ?
#
loop_
_entity_poly.entity_id
_entity_poly.type
_entity_poly.pdbx_seq_one_letter_code
_entity_poly.pdbx_strand_id
1 'polypeptide(L)'
;MSPILVRPVREQLEHDRIIRLLQTRLKRKHDIAINVGDEQAAPVKVGVGQMYPDLVLTSSDRGKRLEGVVEVETGESVNHLEAMAQWAHFGRLRVPFHLYVPATTVDIARRLVTENQVSVSEIWSYHTIGDQTRFTLVHRDTQRDAGREARAAEREAEPKSEAQRKRPAVRTTTSSRSAASSSRTAARKASPASRAAKARGGRAKPAAKKAARTQKRK
;
A
#
# COMPACT_ATOMS: atom_id res chain seq x y z
N MET A 1 0.26 7.66 8.31
CA MET A 1 -0.13 8.73 9.24
C MET A 1 0.68 9.98 8.92
N SER A 2 0.18 10.73 7.93
CA SER A 2 0.65 12.04 7.44
C SER A 2 -0.59 12.71 6.80
N PRO A 3 -0.65 14.05 6.63
CA PRO A 3 -0.64 14.96 7.78
C PRO A 3 -1.75 16.04 7.69
N ILE A 4 -3.03 15.64 7.75
CA ILE A 4 -4.08 16.48 8.37
C ILE A 4 -4.49 15.81 9.68
N LEU A 5 -4.35 16.53 10.79
CA LEU A 5 -4.47 15.96 12.14
C LEU A 5 -5.92 15.57 12.51
N VAL A 6 -6.91 16.32 12.02
CA VAL A 6 -8.34 15.94 11.95
C VAL A 6 -8.95 16.68 10.76
N ARG A 7 -9.37 15.99 9.69
CA ARG A 7 -10.22 16.61 8.65
C ARG A 7 -11.61 16.89 9.26
N PRO A 8 -12.23 18.06 9.03
CA PRO A 8 -13.59 18.33 9.50
C PRO A 8 -14.56 17.22 9.05
N VAL A 9 -15.49 16.78 9.91
CA VAL A 9 -16.37 15.61 9.62
C VAL A 9 -17.12 15.76 8.30
N ARG A 10 -17.54 16.98 7.94
CA ARG A 10 -18.16 17.29 6.64
C ARG A 10 -17.24 16.98 5.46
N GLU A 11 -15.96 17.35 5.58
CA GLU A 11 -14.96 17.15 4.53
C GLU A 11 -14.58 15.67 4.41
N GLN A 12 -14.40 14.97 5.54
CA GLN A 12 -14.18 13.53 5.53
C GLN A 12 -15.36 12.79 4.87
N LEU A 13 -16.61 13.19 5.14
CA LEU A 13 -17.79 12.61 4.47
C LEU A 13 -17.86 12.91 2.97
N GLU A 14 -17.29 14.02 2.50
CA GLU A 14 -17.15 14.30 1.06
C GLU A 14 -16.09 13.39 0.42
N HIS A 15 -14.90 13.35 1.02
CA HIS A 15 -13.79 12.47 0.64
C HIS A 15 -14.25 11.00 0.50
N ASP A 16 -14.83 10.46 1.58
CA ASP A 16 -15.48 9.15 1.66
C ASP A 16 -16.50 8.87 0.53
N ARG A 17 -17.32 9.88 0.18
CA ARG A 17 -18.34 9.79 -0.88
C ARG A 17 -17.68 9.71 -2.25
N ILE A 18 -16.66 10.54 -2.50
CA ILE A 18 -15.92 10.54 -3.77
C ILE A 18 -15.20 9.20 -3.98
N ILE A 19 -14.53 8.66 -2.95
CA ILE A 19 -13.85 7.35 -3.03
C ILE A 19 -14.82 6.22 -3.43
N ARG A 20 -15.98 6.13 -2.77
CA ARG A 20 -17.00 5.09 -3.06
C ARG A 20 -17.59 5.22 -4.48
N LEU A 21 -17.73 6.44 -4.99
CA LEU A 21 -18.14 6.70 -6.37
C LEU A 21 -17.04 6.31 -7.37
N LEU A 22 -15.77 6.61 -7.08
CA LEU A 22 -14.63 6.24 -7.92
C LEU A 22 -14.41 4.73 -7.96
N GLN A 23 -14.54 4.02 -6.84
CA GLN A 23 -14.52 2.56 -6.78
C GLN A 23 -15.58 1.98 -7.74
N THR A 24 -16.83 2.47 -7.65
CA THR A 24 -17.93 2.00 -8.50
C THR A 24 -17.70 2.28 -9.98
N ARG A 25 -17.10 3.42 -10.33
CA ARG A 25 -16.74 3.82 -11.70
C ARG A 25 -15.61 2.97 -12.28
N LEU A 26 -14.55 2.73 -11.50
CA LEU A 26 -13.29 2.13 -11.97
C LEU A 26 -13.29 0.58 -11.89
N LYS A 27 -14.11 -0.03 -11.03
CA LYS A 27 -14.24 -1.49 -10.84
C LYS A 27 -14.74 -2.24 -12.09
N ARG A 28 -15.17 -1.50 -13.13
CA ARG A 28 -15.47 -2.04 -14.47
C ARG A 28 -14.21 -2.40 -15.28
N LYS A 29 -13.02 -1.98 -14.84
CA LYS A 29 -11.73 -2.20 -15.54
C LYS A 29 -10.68 -2.89 -14.67
N HIS A 30 -10.64 -2.58 -13.37
CA HIS A 30 -9.62 -3.04 -12.43
C HIS A 30 -10.26 -3.75 -11.23
N ASP A 31 -9.50 -4.60 -10.53
CA ASP A 31 -9.82 -4.95 -9.15
C ASP A 31 -9.32 -3.82 -8.23
N ILE A 32 -10.11 -3.45 -7.22
CA ILE A 32 -9.92 -2.21 -6.46
C ILE A 32 -10.08 -2.46 -4.97
N ALA A 33 -8.98 -2.28 -4.25
CA ALA A 33 -9.02 -2.04 -2.82
C ALA A 33 -9.11 -0.52 -2.56
N ILE A 34 -9.80 -0.16 -1.48
CA ILE A 34 -9.92 1.21 -0.99
C ILE A 34 -9.38 1.27 0.43
N ASN A 35 -8.81 2.41 0.80
CA ASN A 35 -8.45 2.75 2.17
C ASN A 35 -9.33 3.95 2.55
N VAL A 36 -10.15 3.85 3.59
CA VAL A 36 -11.16 4.87 3.93
C VAL A 36 -11.20 5.13 5.43
N GLY A 37 -11.11 6.39 5.83
CA GLY A 37 -10.92 6.77 7.23
C GLY A 37 -9.63 6.14 7.79
N ASP A 38 -9.74 5.39 8.88
CA ASP A 38 -8.60 4.67 9.49
C ASP A 38 -8.26 3.32 8.82
N GLU A 39 -9.02 2.88 7.80
CA GLU A 39 -8.85 1.56 7.18
C GLU A 39 -7.56 1.48 6.33
N GLN A 40 -6.63 0.61 6.75
CA GLN A 40 -5.33 0.35 6.11
C GLN A 40 -5.33 -1.03 5.43
N ALA A 41 -6.29 -1.28 4.55
CA ALA A 41 -6.51 -2.58 3.90
C ALA A 41 -5.48 -2.90 2.80
N ALA A 42 -4.99 -1.88 2.08
CA ALA A 42 -4.13 -2.08 0.91
C ALA A 42 -2.88 -1.18 0.94
N PRO A 43 -1.74 -1.69 1.47
CA PRO A 43 -0.46 -0.97 1.45
C PRO A 43 0.20 -1.02 0.07
N VAL A 44 0.62 0.14 -0.43
CA VAL A 44 1.53 0.29 -1.55
C VAL A 44 2.95 0.52 -1.02
N LYS A 45 3.93 -0.26 -1.50
CA LYS A 45 5.33 -0.08 -1.11
C LYS A 45 5.93 1.15 -1.82
N VAL A 46 6.38 2.14 -1.05
CA VAL A 46 7.01 3.35 -1.58
C VAL A 46 8.42 3.49 -0.99
N GLY A 47 9.43 3.27 -1.83
CA GLY A 47 10.84 3.24 -1.40
C GLY A 47 11.09 2.17 -0.33
N VAL A 48 11.48 2.61 0.87
CA VAL A 48 11.70 1.75 2.05
C VAL A 48 10.42 1.53 2.88
N GLY A 49 9.39 2.35 2.70
CA GLY A 49 8.16 2.33 3.50
C GLY A 49 6.96 1.69 2.81
N GLN A 50 5.83 1.73 3.51
CA GLN A 50 4.50 1.44 3.00
C GLN A 50 3.60 2.66 3.19
N MET A 51 2.73 2.94 2.23
CA MET A 51 1.74 4.02 2.26
C MET A 51 0.40 3.48 1.79
N TYR A 52 -0.69 4.15 2.17
CA TYR A 52 -2.05 3.70 1.93
C TYR A 52 -2.80 4.79 1.15
N PRO A 53 -2.69 4.82 -0.20
CA PRO A 53 -3.46 5.76 -1.01
C PRO A 53 -4.94 5.39 -1.00
N ASP A 54 -5.83 6.34 -1.27
CA ASP A 54 -7.28 6.15 -1.15
C ASP A 54 -7.83 4.98 -1.98
N LEU A 55 -7.34 4.80 -3.22
CA LEU A 55 -7.64 3.62 -4.03
C LEU A 55 -6.37 2.99 -4.64
N VAL A 56 -6.28 1.67 -4.50
CA VAL A 56 -5.24 0.84 -5.11
C VAL A 56 -5.85 0.10 -6.29
N LEU A 57 -5.40 0.41 -7.51
CA LEU A 57 -5.85 -0.26 -8.73
C LEU A 57 -4.93 -1.44 -9.04
N THR A 58 -5.48 -2.65 -9.00
CA THR A 58 -4.79 -3.88 -9.37
C THR A 58 -5.42 -4.52 -10.61
N SER A 59 -4.61 -5.24 -11.38
CA SER A 59 -5.10 -6.08 -12.47
C SER A 59 -6.15 -7.07 -11.98
N SER A 60 -7.17 -7.33 -12.80
CA SER A 60 -8.20 -8.35 -12.56
C SER A 60 -7.71 -9.78 -12.88
N ASP A 61 -6.44 -9.92 -13.26
CA ASP A 61 -5.79 -11.20 -13.54
C ASP A 61 -5.42 -12.00 -12.27
N ARG A 62 -4.87 -13.21 -12.46
CA ARG A 62 -4.42 -14.07 -11.34
C ARG A 62 -3.19 -13.53 -10.60
N GLY A 63 -2.55 -12.47 -11.07
CA GLY A 63 -1.36 -11.87 -10.47
C GLY A 63 -1.64 -10.72 -9.51
N LYS A 64 -2.83 -10.10 -9.55
CA LYS A 64 -3.19 -8.86 -8.80
C LYS A 64 -2.09 -7.80 -8.87
N ARG A 65 -1.47 -7.66 -10.05
CA ARG A 65 -0.39 -6.70 -10.27
C ARG A 65 -0.89 -5.28 -10.01
N LEU A 66 -0.12 -4.46 -9.28
CA LEU A 66 -0.40 -3.03 -9.15
C LEU A 66 -0.36 -2.37 -10.53
N GLU A 67 -1.48 -1.77 -10.94
CA GLU A 67 -1.63 -1.10 -12.23
C GLU A 67 -1.73 0.43 -12.11
N GLY A 68 -2.16 0.94 -10.95
CA GLY A 68 -2.19 2.37 -10.66
C GLY A 68 -2.54 2.67 -9.19
N VAL A 69 -2.37 3.92 -8.78
CA VAL A 69 -2.83 4.46 -7.49
C VAL A 69 -3.67 5.71 -7.73
N VAL A 70 -4.65 5.94 -6.87
CA VAL A 70 -5.52 7.12 -6.91
C VAL A 70 -5.57 7.75 -5.54
N GLU A 71 -5.36 9.06 -5.48
CA GLU A 71 -5.59 9.88 -4.28
C GLU A 71 -6.73 10.86 -4.55
N VAL A 72 -7.53 11.12 -3.53
CA VAL A 72 -8.68 12.02 -3.55
C VAL A 72 -8.43 13.16 -2.57
N GLU A 73 -8.40 14.37 -3.10
CA GLU A 73 -8.28 15.57 -2.29
C GLU A 73 -9.63 16.23 -2.08
N THR A 74 -9.72 17.07 -1.06
CA THR A 74 -10.86 17.92 -0.74
C THR A 74 -10.43 19.38 -0.63
N GLY A 75 -11.30 20.28 -0.14
CA GLY A 75 -11.07 21.72 -0.18
C GLY A 75 -9.85 22.19 0.63
N GLU A 76 -9.60 21.60 1.79
CA GLU A 76 -8.53 21.98 2.72
C GLU A 76 -7.25 21.12 2.52
N SER A 77 -7.36 19.97 1.87
CA SER A 77 -6.23 19.04 1.65
C SER A 77 -5.40 19.32 0.40
N VAL A 78 -5.88 20.11 -0.57
CA VAL A 78 -5.05 20.64 -1.67
C VAL A 78 -4.07 21.69 -1.13
N ASN A 79 -2.97 21.23 -0.53
CA ASN A 79 -1.97 22.07 0.15
C ASN A 79 -0.53 21.56 -0.02
N HIS A 80 0.44 22.38 0.39
CA HIS A 80 1.87 22.10 0.25
C HIS A 80 2.36 20.89 1.08
N LEU A 81 1.75 20.60 2.23
CA LEU A 81 2.15 19.50 3.10
C LEU A 81 1.73 18.16 2.48
N GLU A 82 0.52 18.03 1.97
CA GLU A 82 0.05 16.82 1.27
C GLU A 82 0.83 16.58 -0.03
N ALA A 83 1.13 17.65 -0.78
CA ALA A 83 1.97 17.57 -1.98
C ALA A 83 3.37 16.99 -1.70
N MET A 84 4.03 17.41 -0.60
CA MET A 84 5.35 16.90 -0.22
C MET A 84 5.29 15.55 0.51
N ALA A 85 4.30 15.34 1.39
CA ALA A 85 4.19 14.15 2.23
C ALA A 85 3.63 12.95 1.49
N GLN A 86 2.70 13.16 0.55
CA GLN A 86 1.96 12.08 -0.12
C GLN A 86 2.18 12.08 -1.64
N TRP A 87 1.84 13.17 -2.34
CA TRP A 87 1.85 13.15 -3.82
C TRP A 87 3.26 12.94 -4.40
N ALA A 88 4.28 13.61 -3.82
CA ALA A 88 5.68 13.42 -4.20
C ALA A 88 6.20 11.99 -3.95
N HIS A 89 5.57 11.21 -3.07
CA HIS A 89 5.86 9.80 -2.87
C HIS A 89 5.15 8.92 -3.91
N PHE A 90 3.88 9.18 -4.21
CA PHE A 90 3.13 8.44 -5.23
C PHE A 90 3.64 8.69 -6.66
N GLY A 91 4.01 9.92 -7.02
CA GLY A 91 4.56 10.25 -8.34
C GLY A 91 5.90 9.56 -8.68
N ARG A 92 6.63 9.08 -7.67
CA ARG A 92 7.86 8.28 -7.80
C ARG A 92 7.58 6.79 -8.09
N LEU A 93 6.33 6.34 -8.03
CA LEU A 93 5.96 4.96 -8.36
C LEU A 93 6.10 4.68 -9.86
N ARG A 94 6.29 3.40 -10.19
CA ARG A 94 6.37 2.88 -11.58
C ARG A 94 4.99 2.55 -12.17
N VAL A 95 3.93 3.09 -11.59
CA VAL A 95 2.54 2.93 -12.03
C VAL A 95 1.89 4.31 -12.15
N PRO A 96 0.91 4.49 -13.03
CA PRO A 96 0.09 5.70 -13.07
C PRO A 96 -0.42 6.13 -11.70
N PHE A 97 -0.25 7.42 -11.42
CA PHE A 97 -0.81 8.10 -10.26
C PHE A 97 -1.87 9.08 -10.75
N HIS A 98 -3.10 8.91 -10.29
CA HIS A 98 -4.21 9.79 -10.64
C HIS A 98 -4.63 10.62 -9.42
N LEU A 99 -4.71 11.94 -9.58
CA LEU A 99 -5.09 12.86 -8.52
C LEU A 99 -6.49 13.41 -8.80
N TYR A 100 -7.43 13.20 -7.88
CA TYR A 100 -8.80 13.71 -7.99
C TYR A 100 -8.98 14.89 -7.03
N VAL A 101 -9.36 16.06 -7.55
CA VAL A 101 -9.43 17.30 -6.77
C VAL A 101 -10.76 18.04 -6.96
N PRO A 102 -11.22 18.87 -6.00
CA PRO A 102 -12.35 19.76 -6.20
C PRO A 102 -12.14 20.68 -7.41
N ALA A 103 -13.19 20.90 -8.21
CA ALA A 103 -13.14 21.82 -9.36
C ALA A 103 -12.69 23.25 -9.00
N THR A 104 -12.84 23.67 -7.73
CA THR A 104 -12.41 24.97 -7.20
C THR A 104 -10.92 25.08 -6.89
N THR A 105 -10.20 23.96 -6.70
CA THR A 105 -8.78 23.93 -6.29
C THR A 105 -7.86 23.34 -7.36
N VAL A 106 -8.39 23.05 -8.56
CA VAL A 106 -7.67 22.50 -9.73
C VAL A 106 -6.36 23.23 -10.04
N ASP A 107 -6.39 24.55 -10.19
CA ASP A 107 -5.18 25.29 -10.58
C ASP A 107 -4.17 25.42 -9.44
N ILE A 108 -4.64 25.35 -8.19
CA ILE A 108 -3.77 25.21 -7.01
C ILE A 108 -3.07 23.84 -7.07
N ALA A 109 -3.81 22.75 -7.28
CA ALA A 109 -3.23 21.41 -7.40
C ALA A 109 -2.21 21.31 -8.54
N ARG A 110 -2.54 21.85 -9.74
CA ARG A 110 -1.62 21.90 -10.88
C ARG A 110 -0.34 22.70 -10.57
N ARG A 111 -0.49 23.82 -9.87
CA ARG A 111 0.65 24.63 -9.41
C ARG A 111 1.51 23.87 -8.40
N LEU A 112 0.92 23.29 -7.35
CA LEU A 112 1.60 22.50 -6.33
C LEU A 112 2.39 21.32 -6.94
N VAL A 113 1.75 20.59 -7.86
CA VAL A 113 2.34 19.49 -8.63
C VAL A 113 3.57 19.96 -9.42
N THR A 114 3.51 21.14 -10.04
CA THR A 114 4.62 21.74 -10.79
C THR A 114 5.77 22.18 -9.86
N GLU A 115 5.43 22.94 -8.81
CA GLU A 115 6.40 23.49 -7.85
C GLU A 115 7.17 22.40 -7.09
N ASN A 116 6.49 21.31 -6.73
CA ASN A 116 7.07 20.18 -6.00
C ASN A 116 7.59 19.06 -6.94
N GLN A 117 7.63 19.30 -8.26
CA GLN A 117 8.10 18.35 -9.29
C GLN A 117 7.41 16.97 -9.21
N VAL A 118 6.15 16.94 -8.79
CA VAL A 118 5.37 15.70 -8.66
C VAL A 118 4.98 15.21 -10.05
N SER A 119 5.29 13.95 -10.36
CA SER A 119 4.84 13.34 -11.62
C SER A 119 3.46 12.68 -11.46
N VAL A 120 2.41 13.37 -11.88
CA VAL A 120 1.03 12.85 -11.91
C VAL A 120 0.68 12.41 -13.33
N SER A 121 0.06 11.23 -13.50
CA SER A 121 -0.35 10.72 -14.81
C SER A 121 -1.67 11.34 -15.29
N GLU A 122 -2.66 11.51 -14.41
CA GLU A 122 -3.90 12.24 -14.72
C GLU A 122 -4.33 13.10 -13.53
N ILE A 123 -4.75 14.34 -13.78
CA ILE A 123 -5.48 15.17 -12.80
C ILE A 123 -6.92 15.26 -13.26
N TRP A 124 -7.82 14.77 -12.42
CA TRP A 124 -9.27 14.83 -12.61
C TRP A 124 -9.86 15.88 -11.66
N SER A 125 -10.69 16.77 -12.17
CA SER A 125 -11.57 17.57 -11.32
C SER A 125 -12.86 16.82 -11.03
N TYR A 126 -13.38 16.97 -9.82
CA TYR A 126 -14.74 16.57 -9.48
C TYR A 126 -15.59 17.79 -9.10
N HIS A 127 -16.88 17.71 -9.39
CA HIS A 127 -17.85 18.75 -9.05
C HIS A 127 -19.19 18.13 -8.63
N THR A 128 -19.69 18.56 -7.47
CA THR A 128 -20.88 18.04 -6.80
C THR A 128 -22.06 19.00 -6.98
N ILE A 129 -22.98 18.65 -7.88
CA ILE A 129 -24.24 19.38 -8.10
C ILE A 129 -25.35 18.59 -7.39
N GLY A 130 -25.58 18.91 -6.11
CA GLY A 130 -26.46 18.15 -5.24
C GLY A 130 -26.01 16.69 -5.10
N ASP A 131 -26.87 15.77 -5.53
CA ASP A 131 -26.58 14.33 -5.48
C ASP A 131 -25.66 13.84 -6.61
N GLN A 132 -25.55 14.57 -7.72
CA GLN A 132 -24.71 14.20 -8.85
C GLN A 132 -23.26 14.68 -8.68
N THR A 133 -22.31 13.74 -8.71
CA THR A 133 -20.88 14.05 -8.87
C THR A 133 -20.48 13.86 -10.33
N ARG A 134 -19.88 14.89 -10.93
CA ARG A 134 -19.30 14.83 -12.28
C ARG A 134 -17.77 14.82 -12.15
N PHE A 135 -17.11 14.06 -13.03
CA PHE A 135 -15.64 13.94 -13.07
C PHE A 135 -15.13 14.31 -14.45
N THR A 136 -14.24 15.28 -14.53
CA THR A 136 -13.68 15.84 -15.78
C THR A 136 -12.17 15.69 -15.77
N LEU A 137 -11.59 15.16 -16.86
CA LEU A 137 -10.14 15.11 -17.03
C LEU A 137 -9.62 16.51 -17.32
N VAL A 138 -8.73 17.04 -16.47
CA VAL A 138 -8.14 18.38 -16.66
C VAL A 138 -6.75 18.29 -17.27
N HIS A 139 -5.96 17.30 -16.84
CA HIS A 139 -4.59 17.11 -17.30
C HIS A 139 -4.27 15.62 -17.42
N ARG A 140 -3.47 15.26 -18.43
CA ARG A 140 -2.91 13.92 -18.61
C ARG A 140 -1.48 14.03 -19.15
N ASP A 141 -0.56 13.32 -18.53
CA ASP A 141 0.83 13.19 -19.00
C ASP A 141 0.93 12.05 -20.02
N THR A 142 0.85 12.40 -21.30
CA THR A 142 0.97 11.43 -22.40
C THR A 142 2.39 10.89 -22.59
N GLN A 143 3.42 11.53 -22.03
CA GLN A 143 4.81 11.04 -22.15
C GLN A 143 5.03 9.80 -21.28
N ARG A 144 4.48 9.79 -20.05
CA ARG A 144 4.52 8.60 -19.17
C ARG A 144 3.73 7.42 -19.73
N ASP A 145 2.58 7.66 -20.35
CA ASP A 145 1.78 6.60 -20.95
C ASP A 145 2.50 5.96 -22.15
N ALA A 146 2.99 6.77 -23.11
CA ALA A 146 3.74 6.26 -24.25
C ALA A 146 5.02 5.51 -23.82
N GLY A 147 5.74 6.01 -22.82
CA GLY A 147 6.91 5.34 -22.24
C GLY A 147 6.59 4.03 -21.49
N ARG A 148 5.35 3.85 -21.01
CA ARG A 148 4.86 2.60 -20.41
C ARG A 148 4.41 1.61 -21.47
N GLU A 149 3.70 2.08 -22.50
CA GLU A 149 3.22 1.25 -23.62
C GLU A 149 4.39 0.69 -24.43
N ALA A 150 5.40 1.51 -24.77
CA ALA A 150 6.61 1.04 -25.44
C ALA A 150 7.33 -0.08 -24.65
N ARG A 151 7.51 0.09 -23.33
CA ARG A 151 8.13 -0.91 -22.45
C ARG A 151 7.26 -2.15 -22.18
N ALA A 152 5.96 -2.06 -22.43
CA ALA A 152 5.06 -3.20 -22.38
C ALA A 152 5.17 -4.02 -23.67
N ALA A 153 5.10 -3.34 -24.83
CA ALA A 153 5.29 -3.95 -26.14
C ALA A 153 6.67 -4.60 -26.29
N GLU A 154 7.75 -3.95 -25.82
CA GLU A 154 9.10 -4.50 -25.80
C GLU A 154 9.19 -5.82 -25.02
N ARG A 155 8.47 -5.95 -23.90
CA ARG A 155 8.38 -7.17 -23.08
C ARG A 155 7.46 -8.25 -23.64
N GLU A 156 6.56 -7.88 -24.54
CA GLU A 156 5.69 -8.82 -25.27
C GLU A 156 6.34 -9.27 -26.59
N ALA A 157 7.26 -8.47 -27.13
CA ALA A 157 8.06 -8.73 -28.32
C ALA A 157 9.33 -9.56 -28.07
N GLU A 158 9.78 -9.76 -26.81
CA GLU A 158 10.84 -10.74 -26.50
C GLU A 158 10.35 -12.16 -26.85
N PRO A 159 10.89 -12.83 -27.89
CA PRO A 159 10.43 -14.16 -28.26
C PRO A 159 10.85 -15.17 -27.19
N LYS A 160 9.91 -16.02 -26.77
CA LYS A 160 10.20 -17.20 -25.94
C LYS A 160 11.05 -18.20 -26.72
N SER A 161 12.36 -17.99 -26.72
CA SER A 161 13.33 -18.83 -27.41
C SER A 161 13.22 -20.27 -26.91
N GLU A 162 12.79 -21.18 -27.79
CA GLU A 162 12.62 -22.61 -27.50
C GLU A 162 13.98 -23.32 -27.48
N ALA A 163 14.79 -23.03 -26.46
CA ALA A 163 16.10 -23.65 -26.26
C ALA A 163 15.94 -25.12 -25.82
N GLN A 164 15.98 -26.02 -26.80
CA GLN A 164 15.63 -27.43 -26.62
C GLN A 164 16.60 -28.24 -25.74
N ARG A 165 15.99 -29.15 -24.97
CA ARG A 165 16.49 -30.49 -24.55
C ARG A 165 17.90 -30.88 -25.04
N LYS A 166 18.86 -31.04 -24.11
CA LYS A 166 19.78 -32.20 -24.10
C LYS A 166 20.05 -32.71 -22.67
N ARG A 167 19.39 -33.82 -22.30
CA ARG A 167 19.95 -34.77 -21.32
C ARG A 167 20.94 -35.66 -22.05
N PRO A 168 22.05 -36.03 -21.39
CA PRO A 168 22.51 -37.40 -21.44
C PRO A 168 22.39 -38.04 -20.06
N ALA A 169 22.08 -39.34 -20.01
CA ALA A 169 22.21 -40.14 -18.81
C ALA A 169 23.42 -41.07 -18.97
N VAL A 170 24.29 -41.10 -17.97
CA VAL A 170 25.34 -42.12 -17.81
C VAL A 170 25.20 -42.70 -16.40
N ARG A 171 25.54 -43.98 -16.24
CA ARG A 171 25.10 -44.84 -15.12
C ARG A 171 26.24 -45.79 -14.74
N THR A 172 26.44 -46.02 -13.44
CA THR A 172 27.30 -47.06 -12.80
C THR A 172 28.83 -46.98 -13.05
N THR A 173 29.76 -47.40 -12.16
CA THR A 173 29.62 -47.89 -10.76
C THR A 173 30.50 -47.06 -9.77
N THR A 174 31.49 -47.48 -8.93
CA THR A 174 32.14 -48.77 -8.57
C THR A 174 32.83 -48.65 -7.16
N SER A 175 33.67 -49.62 -6.76
CA SER A 175 34.51 -49.70 -5.55
C SER A 175 35.82 -48.87 -5.65
N SER A 176 36.73 -48.73 -4.67
CA SER A 176 36.98 -49.43 -3.37
C SER A 176 37.75 -48.48 -2.42
N ARG A 177 37.52 -48.41 -1.10
CA ARG A 177 38.09 -49.29 -0.04
C ARG A 177 39.64 -49.33 -0.05
N SER A 178 40.33 -48.45 0.68
CA SER A 178 41.00 -48.71 2.00
C SER A 178 42.28 -47.85 2.08
N ALA A 179 43.03 -47.67 3.20
CA ALA A 179 42.96 -48.11 4.60
C ALA A 179 43.77 -47.14 5.51
N ALA A 180 43.52 -47.16 6.83
CA ALA A 180 44.42 -46.77 7.95
C ALA A 180 45.00 -45.33 7.99
N SER A 181 45.40 -44.72 9.12
CA SER A 181 45.07 -44.82 10.56
C SER A 181 45.64 -43.53 11.25
N SER A 182 45.54 -43.20 12.54
CA SER A 182 45.09 -43.88 13.77
C SER A 182 44.79 -42.85 14.88
N SER A 183 43.97 -43.23 15.89
CA SER A 183 43.91 -42.60 17.24
C SER A 183 43.40 -41.13 17.28
N ARG A 184 43.09 -40.43 18.39
CA ARG A 184 42.93 -40.65 19.86
C ARG A 184 42.21 -39.37 20.39
N THR A 185 41.36 -39.28 21.42
CA THR A 185 40.69 -40.24 22.33
C THR A 185 39.50 -39.54 23.02
N ALA A 186 38.43 -40.28 23.38
CA ALA A 186 37.43 -39.94 24.43
C ALA A 186 36.53 -38.68 24.24
N ALA A 187 35.31 -38.59 24.79
CA ALA A 187 34.36 -39.62 25.27
C ALA A 187 32.92 -39.05 25.41
N ARG A 188 31.91 -39.94 25.30
CA ARG A 188 30.54 -39.92 25.87
C ARG A 188 29.68 -38.62 25.73
N LYS A 189 28.49 -38.66 25.10
CA LYS A 189 27.20 -39.20 25.63
C LYS A 189 26.81 -38.58 27.00
N ALA A 190 25.60 -38.05 27.23
CA ALA A 190 24.31 -38.28 26.54
C ALA A 190 23.28 -37.13 26.75
N SER A 191 22.19 -37.18 25.99
CA SER A 191 20.87 -36.58 26.24
C SER A 191 20.18 -37.23 27.49
N PRO A 192 18.98 -36.81 27.99
CA PRO A 192 17.86 -36.17 27.28
C PRO A 192 17.15 -35.01 28.02
N ALA A 193 15.97 -34.62 27.53
CA ALA A 193 15.10 -33.58 28.08
C ALA A 193 14.47 -33.95 29.44
N SER A 194 14.09 -32.93 30.22
CA SER A 194 13.22 -33.04 31.40
C SER A 194 11.95 -32.18 31.23
N ARG A 195 11.03 -32.28 32.19
CA ARG A 195 9.59 -31.98 32.03
C ARG A 195 9.01 -31.38 33.32
N ALA A 196 7.83 -30.77 33.17
CA ALA A 196 6.81 -30.47 34.19
C ALA A 196 6.77 -29.06 34.77
N ALA A 197 5.56 -28.51 34.73
CA ALA A 197 5.13 -27.26 35.32
C ALA A 197 4.97 -27.33 36.85
N LYS A 198 4.80 -26.16 37.47
CA LYS A 198 3.84 -25.99 38.57
C LYS A 198 3.26 -24.56 38.59
N ALA A 199 2.17 -24.40 39.34
CA ALA A 199 1.32 -23.21 39.33
C ALA A 199 1.15 -22.62 40.75
N ARG A 200 0.23 -21.65 40.89
CA ARG A 200 -0.04 -20.72 42.03
C ARG A 200 0.81 -19.44 41.95
N GLY A 201 0.29 -18.26 42.32
CA GLY A 201 -1.11 -17.92 42.64
C GLY A 201 -1.21 -16.67 43.53
N GLY A 202 -2.13 -15.75 43.22
CA GLY A 202 -2.35 -14.52 44.00
C GLY A 202 -3.69 -13.86 43.66
N ARG A 203 -4.50 -13.53 44.68
CA ARG A 203 -5.88 -13.03 44.56
C ARG A 203 -6.04 -11.76 45.39
N ALA A 204 -6.34 -10.62 44.76
CA ALA A 204 -6.75 -9.41 45.48
C ALA A 204 -7.71 -8.51 44.66
N LYS A 205 -8.95 -8.42 45.15
CA LYS A 205 -9.97 -7.38 44.96
C LYS A 205 -10.73 -7.32 46.30
N PRO A 206 -11.44 -6.24 46.66
CA PRO A 206 -11.35 -4.84 46.21
C PRO A 206 -11.22 -3.88 47.42
N ALA A 207 -11.22 -2.56 47.18
CA ALA A 207 -11.58 -1.59 48.22
C ALA A 207 -12.24 -0.35 47.61
N ALA A 208 -13.36 0.09 48.20
CA ALA A 208 -14.00 1.37 47.92
C ALA A 208 -14.17 2.13 49.25
N LYS A 209 -14.11 3.47 49.22
CA LYS A 209 -14.50 4.32 50.35
C LYS A 209 -15.23 5.58 49.88
N LYS A 210 -16.19 6.03 50.69
CA LYS A 210 -17.11 7.14 50.42
C LYS A 210 -16.68 8.39 51.21
N ALA A 211 -16.86 9.58 50.63
CA ALA A 211 -17.38 10.82 51.24
C ALA A 211 -17.26 11.93 50.16
N ALA A 212 -18.25 12.73 49.75
CA ALA A 212 -19.43 13.30 50.40
C ALA A 212 -19.15 14.43 51.40
N ARG A 213 -19.16 15.69 50.93
CA ARG A 213 -19.69 16.81 51.73
C ARG A 213 -20.27 17.93 50.86
N THR A 214 -21.47 18.36 51.23
CA THR A 214 -22.20 19.49 50.67
C THR A 214 -21.63 20.82 51.17
N GLN A 215 -21.70 21.89 50.37
CA GLN A 215 -22.17 23.18 50.90
C GLN A 215 -22.86 24.03 49.82
N LYS A 216 -23.58 25.05 50.29
CA LYS A 216 -24.64 25.79 49.58
C LYS A 216 -24.65 27.24 50.12
N ARG A 217 -25.17 28.18 49.33
CA ARG A 217 -25.18 29.65 49.55
C ARG A 217 -23.90 30.35 49.04
N LYS A 218 -23.95 31.64 48.70
CA LYS A 218 -25.07 32.59 48.88
C LYS A 218 -25.39 33.34 47.60
#